data_AF-A0A1F9G3N2-F1
#
_entry.id   AF-A0A1F9G3N2-F1
#
_cell.length_a   1.000
_cell.length_b   1.000
_cell.length_c   1.000
_cell.angle_alpha   90.00
_cell.angle_beta   90.00
_cell.angle_gamma   90.00
#
_symmetry.space_group_name_H-M   'P 1'
#
loop_
_entity.id
_entity.type
_entity.pdbx_description
1 polymer ?
#
loop_
_entity_poly.entity_id
_entity_poly.type
_entity_poly.pdbx_seq_one_letter_code
_entity_poly.pdbx_strand_id
1 'polypeptide(L)'
;MSESPRSADDIAALTEKIKSESAFVDAVLREVQKVIVGQRTMIERVLIGLLVQGHVLLEGVPGLAKTLTLTTIARVLRLSFGRVQFTPDLLPGDLTGTSIWDPIERRFEPRKGPLFANLLLADEVNRAPAKVQSALLEAMQERRITIGTATFELPRPFFVMATQNPVEQEGTYPLPEAQVDRFLMKTVVGFPTRAEERQIMERMTEGHEAAAEHVVGPEELERASACVKSIYVDDKIKRYLVDLVFATREPAEVGGGKLKDLAPLIAYGASPRASISLNLAARAHAFLQHRAFVTPDDVKAIGLDVLRHRVALTFEAEAQEVKPDDVVRRVFEAVPVP
;
A
#
# COMPACT_ATOMS: atom_id res chain seq x y z
N MET A 1 -9.33 -21.16 14.08
CA MET A 1 -10.59 -20.95 13.34
C MET A 1 -11.47 -20.06 14.20
N SER A 2 -11.49 -18.75 13.96
CA SER A 2 -12.41 -17.85 14.70
C SER A 2 -13.78 -17.93 14.02
N GLU A 3 -14.80 -18.34 14.77
CA GLU A 3 -16.18 -18.27 14.28
C GLU A 3 -16.51 -16.81 13.95
N SER A 4 -17.02 -16.57 12.74
CA SER A 4 -17.59 -15.26 12.39
C SER A 4 -18.68 -14.90 13.41
N PRO A 5 -18.74 -13.66 13.92
CA PRO A 5 -19.77 -13.25 14.87
C PRO A 5 -21.16 -13.55 14.29
N ARG A 6 -21.95 -14.36 15.00
CA ARG A 6 -23.24 -14.91 14.49
C ARG A 6 -24.46 -14.16 15.05
N SER A 7 -24.28 -13.35 16.08
CA SER A 7 -25.35 -12.58 16.73
C SER A 7 -25.08 -11.07 16.73
N ALA A 8 -26.13 -10.26 16.91
CA ALA A 8 -26.00 -8.81 17.07
C ALA A 8 -25.14 -8.42 18.28
N ASP A 9 -25.17 -9.24 19.34
CA ASP A 9 -24.38 -9.06 20.54
C ASP A 9 -22.88 -9.30 20.30
N ASP A 10 -22.54 -10.27 19.45
CA ASP A 10 -21.15 -10.52 19.03
C ASP A 10 -20.58 -9.34 18.23
N ILE A 11 -21.39 -8.72 17.38
CA ILE A 11 -20.99 -7.54 16.59
C ILE A 11 -20.84 -6.32 17.49
N ALA A 12 -21.72 -6.14 18.50
CA ALA A 12 -21.59 -5.07 19.47
C ALA A 12 -20.30 -5.20 20.30
N ALA A 13 -20.03 -6.40 20.82
CA ALA A 13 -18.79 -6.69 21.55
C ALA A 13 -17.54 -6.48 20.68
N LEU A 14 -17.59 -6.93 19.42
CA LEU A 14 -16.51 -6.67 18.46
C LEU A 14 -16.36 -5.17 18.17
N THR A 15 -17.45 -4.42 18.06
CA THR A 15 -17.42 -2.97 17.84
C THR A 15 -16.71 -2.24 18.96
N GLU A 16 -17.03 -2.55 20.23
CA GLU A 16 -16.35 -1.95 21.38
C GLU A 16 -14.86 -2.32 21.42
N LYS A 17 -14.52 -3.58 21.12
CA LYS A 17 -13.12 -4.00 20.98
C LYS A 17 -12.40 -3.21 19.88
N ILE A 18 -13.00 -3.11 18.69
CA ILE A 18 -12.40 -2.38 17.56
C ILE A 18 -12.24 -0.91 17.91
N LYS A 19 -13.23 -0.24 18.53
CA LYS A 19 -13.10 1.15 18.97
C LYS A 19 -11.93 1.34 19.93
N SER A 20 -11.78 0.47 20.92
CA SER A 20 -10.66 0.52 21.86
C SER A 20 -9.31 0.35 21.15
N GLU A 21 -9.19 -0.66 20.27
CA GLU A 21 -7.95 -0.97 19.57
C GLU A 21 -7.62 0.02 18.45
N SER A 22 -8.61 0.74 17.91
CA SER A 22 -8.43 1.77 16.87
C SER A 22 -8.33 3.19 17.45
N ALA A 23 -8.50 3.39 18.76
CA ALA A 23 -8.47 4.72 19.38
C ALA A 23 -7.15 5.47 19.12
N PHE A 24 -6.03 4.74 18.96
CA PHE A 24 -4.75 5.35 18.64
C PHE A 24 -4.69 5.95 17.23
N VAL A 25 -5.54 5.51 16.29
CA VAL A 25 -5.55 5.97 14.89
C VAL A 25 -5.76 7.48 14.83
N ASP A 26 -6.72 8.01 15.58
CA ASP A 26 -6.99 9.44 15.64
C ASP A 26 -5.81 10.22 16.20
N ALA A 27 -5.14 9.68 17.22
CA ALA A 27 -3.96 10.30 17.79
C ALA A 27 -2.80 10.31 16.79
N VAL A 28 -2.58 9.20 16.07
CA VAL A 28 -1.57 9.11 14.99
C VAL A 28 -1.87 10.12 13.88
N LEU A 29 -3.11 10.19 13.39
CA LEU A 29 -3.50 11.13 12.34
C LEU A 29 -3.28 12.58 12.79
N ARG A 30 -3.67 12.92 14.03
CA ARG A 30 -3.42 14.26 14.59
C ARG A 30 -1.94 14.59 14.66
N GLU A 31 -1.09 13.69 15.16
CA GLU A 31 0.35 13.92 15.26
C GLU A 31 1.00 14.08 13.87
N VAL A 32 0.62 13.25 12.90
CA VAL A 32 1.14 13.36 11.53
C VAL A 32 0.71 14.69 10.88
N GLN A 33 -0.53 15.14 11.10
CA GLN A 33 -1.06 16.40 10.53
C GLN A 33 -0.43 17.67 11.13
N LYS A 34 0.21 17.58 12.30
CA LYS A 34 1.03 18.70 12.81
C LYS A 34 2.17 19.03 11.86
N VAL A 35 2.77 18.01 11.25
CA VAL A 35 3.93 18.13 10.35
C VAL A 35 3.47 18.21 8.89
N ILE A 36 2.63 17.26 8.47
CA ILE A 36 2.20 17.09 7.08
C ILE A 36 0.93 17.92 6.83
N VAL A 37 0.99 18.75 5.79
CA VAL A 37 -0.17 19.49 5.30
C VAL A 37 -0.77 18.71 4.14
N GLY A 38 -2.09 18.49 4.21
CA GLY A 38 -2.80 17.71 3.20
C GLY A 38 -2.40 16.23 3.22
N GLN A 39 -2.54 15.57 2.07
CA GLN A 39 -2.13 14.16 1.87
C GLN A 39 -2.79 13.14 2.82
N ARG A 40 -3.96 13.46 3.38
CA ARG A 40 -4.74 12.53 4.20
C ARG A 40 -4.91 11.18 3.51
N THR A 41 -5.17 11.22 2.21
CA THR A 41 -5.27 10.03 1.37
C THR A 41 -4.02 9.16 1.52
N MET A 42 -2.84 9.68 1.20
CA MET A 42 -1.58 8.94 1.30
C MET A 42 -1.35 8.36 2.69
N ILE A 43 -1.56 9.15 3.75
CA ILE A 43 -1.38 8.72 5.15
C ILE A 43 -2.26 7.51 5.46
N GLU A 44 -3.55 7.56 5.11
CA GLU A 44 -4.49 6.45 5.30
C GLU A 44 -4.02 5.18 4.55
N ARG A 45 -3.44 5.29 3.35
CA ARG A 45 -2.98 4.12 2.58
C ARG A 45 -1.73 3.50 3.20
N VAL A 46 -0.86 4.31 3.81
CA VAL A 46 0.26 3.79 4.63
C VAL A 46 -0.26 3.02 5.84
N LEU A 47 -1.21 3.60 6.58
CA LEU A 47 -1.81 2.93 7.74
C LEU A 47 -2.51 1.62 7.36
N ILE A 48 -3.28 1.62 6.27
CA ILE A 48 -3.89 0.41 5.71
C ILE A 48 -2.82 -0.64 5.40
N GLY A 49 -1.77 -0.25 4.66
CA GLY A 49 -0.68 -1.15 4.30
C GLY A 49 0.03 -1.74 5.52
N LEU A 50 0.30 -0.94 6.55
CA LEU A 50 0.86 -1.42 7.81
C LEU A 50 -0.07 -2.42 8.53
N LEU A 51 -1.36 -2.08 8.64
CA LEU A 51 -2.35 -2.88 9.35
C LEU A 51 -2.58 -4.25 8.70
N VAL A 52 -2.55 -4.34 7.37
CA VAL A 52 -2.71 -5.63 6.65
C VAL A 52 -1.39 -6.23 6.22
N GLN A 53 -0.28 -5.60 6.58
CA GLN A 53 1.08 -6.00 6.21
C GLN A 53 1.27 -6.15 4.69
N GLY A 54 0.68 -5.21 3.95
CA GLY A 54 0.78 -5.07 2.51
C GLY A 54 1.61 -3.85 2.12
N HIS A 55 2.18 -3.88 0.91
CA HIS A 55 3.05 -2.83 0.40
C HIS A 55 2.30 -1.90 -0.54
N VAL A 56 2.72 -0.64 -0.62
CA VAL A 56 2.07 0.38 -1.45
C VAL A 56 3.02 0.84 -2.55
N LEU A 57 2.52 0.86 -3.79
CA LEU A 57 3.16 1.52 -4.90
C LEU A 57 2.58 2.91 -5.04
N LEU A 58 3.42 3.94 -5.01
CA LEU A 58 3.03 5.33 -5.07
C LEU A 58 3.44 5.91 -6.42
N GLU A 59 2.45 6.31 -7.21
CA GLU A 59 2.69 7.08 -8.43
C GLU A 59 2.38 8.54 -8.13
N GLY A 60 3.31 9.43 -8.38
CA GLY A 60 3.08 10.85 -8.13
C GLY A 60 4.33 11.68 -8.36
N VAL A 61 4.09 12.96 -8.62
CA VAL A 61 5.13 13.93 -8.95
C VAL A 61 6.18 14.08 -7.84
N PRO A 62 7.41 14.53 -8.17
CA PRO A 62 8.41 14.89 -7.18
C PRO A 62 7.92 16.01 -6.26
N GLY A 63 8.51 16.10 -5.05
CA GLY A 63 8.24 17.20 -4.12
C GLY A 63 7.00 17.05 -3.23
N LEU A 64 6.27 15.93 -3.30
CA LEU A 64 5.08 15.67 -2.45
C LEU A 64 5.44 15.26 -1.01
N ALA A 65 6.56 15.72 -0.45
CA ALA A 65 6.97 15.44 0.94
C ALA A 65 6.94 13.95 1.35
N LYS A 66 7.09 13.01 0.42
CA LYS A 66 6.93 11.55 0.65
C LYS A 66 7.83 11.04 1.78
N THR A 67 9.10 11.46 1.75
CA THR A 67 10.10 11.17 2.80
C THR A 67 9.68 11.74 4.15
N LEU A 68 9.17 12.98 4.18
CA LEU A 68 8.71 13.61 5.42
C LEU A 68 7.49 12.86 5.98
N THR A 69 6.55 12.47 5.14
CA THR A 69 5.36 11.69 5.54
C THR A 69 5.75 10.37 6.19
N LEU A 70 6.63 9.57 5.55
CA LEU A 70 7.03 8.28 6.12
C LEU A 70 7.94 8.40 7.34
N THR A 71 8.86 9.37 7.39
CA THR A 71 9.68 9.60 8.58
C THR A 71 8.84 10.06 9.77
N THR A 72 7.82 10.90 9.53
CA THR A 72 6.87 11.32 10.55
C THR A 72 6.06 10.14 11.07
N ILE A 73 5.50 9.31 10.18
CA ILE A 73 4.77 8.08 10.58
C ILE A 73 5.69 7.13 11.35
N ALA A 74 6.94 6.97 10.91
CA ALA A 74 7.93 6.13 11.60
C ALA A 74 8.18 6.61 13.03
N ARG A 75 8.32 7.92 13.22
CA ARG A 75 8.50 8.54 14.54
C ARG A 75 7.28 8.34 15.44
N VAL A 76 6.08 8.61 14.90
CA VAL A 76 4.81 8.47 15.62
C VAL A 76 4.55 7.03 16.07
N LEU A 77 4.96 6.05 15.24
CA LEU A 77 4.75 4.61 15.48
C LEU A 77 5.96 3.87 16.09
N ARG A 78 7.04 4.59 16.43
CA ARG A 78 8.33 4.03 16.90
C ARG A 78 8.90 2.93 15.99
N LEU A 79 8.79 3.14 14.68
CA LEU A 79 9.29 2.23 13.66
C LEU A 79 10.65 2.71 13.14
N SER A 80 11.54 1.77 12.81
CA SER A 80 12.77 2.10 12.09
C SER A 80 12.44 2.49 10.64
N PHE A 81 13.13 3.51 10.12
CA PHE A 81 12.96 4.02 8.76
C PHE A 81 14.22 3.76 7.93
N GLY A 82 14.01 3.25 6.72
CA GLY A 82 15.03 3.10 5.69
C GLY A 82 14.61 3.85 4.43
N ARG A 83 15.59 4.38 3.69
CA ARG A 83 15.37 4.97 2.37
C ARG A 83 16.41 4.45 1.41
N VAL A 84 15.96 4.09 0.21
CA VAL A 84 16.82 3.70 -0.91
C VAL A 84 16.36 4.43 -2.15
N GLN A 85 17.29 5.09 -2.81
CA GLN A 85 17.07 5.63 -4.13
C GLN A 85 17.47 4.56 -5.15
N PHE A 86 16.55 4.19 -6.04
CA PHE A 86 16.85 3.23 -7.09
C PHE A 86 17.56 3.96 -8.24
N THR A 87 18.69 3.41 -8.65
CA THR A 87 19.54 3.94 -9.72
C THR A 87 19.97 2.80 -10.65
N PRO A 88 20.39 3.09 -11.90
CA PRO A 88 20.77 2.06 -12.87
C PRO A 88 21.95 1.18 -12.43
N ASP A 89 22.81 1.69 -11.54
CA ASP A 89 24.01 1.06 -11.01
C ASP A 89 23.78 0.29 -9.70
N LEU A 90 22.59 0.40 -9.10
CA LEU A 90 22.27 -0.26 -7.84
C LEU A 90 22.36 -1.78 -7.98
N LEU A 91 22.97 -2.46 -7.01
CA LEU A 91 23.07 -3.91 -6.98
C LEU A 91 22.08 -4.51 -5.97
N PRO A 92 21.61 -5.76 -6.16
CA PRO A 92 20.74 -6.43 -5.19
C PRO A 92 21.30 -6.42 -3.75
N GLY A 93 22.62 -6.61 -3.61
CA GLY A 93 23.33 -6.59 -2.32
C GLY A 93 23.26 -5.26 -1.59
N ASP A 94 23.06 -4.15 -2.29
CA ASP A 94 22.91 -2.82 -1.66
C ASP A 94 21.57 -2.68 -0.93
N LEU A 95 20.58 -3.52 -1.27
CA LEU A 95 19.26 -3.54 -0.62
C LEU A 95 19.22 -4.60 0.47
N THR A 96 19.66 -5.81 0.12
CA THR A 96 19.60 -6.98 1.01
C THR A 96 20.70 -6.97 2.05
N GLY A 97 21.85 -6.38 1.73
CA GLY A 97 23.05 -6.45 2.53
C GLY A 97 24.13 -7.32 1.89
N THR A 98 25.37 -7.14 2.35
CA THR A 98 26.55 -7.81 1.81
C THR A 98 27.35 -8.45 2.93
N SER A 99 28.17 -9.45 2.59
CA SER A 99 29.12 -10.00 3.55
C SER A 99 30.43 -9.22 3.45
N ILE A 100 30.85 -8.62 4.55
CA ILE A 100 32.10 -7.86 4.65
C ILE A 100 33.16 -8.71 5.36
N TRP A 101 34.41 -8.62 4.93
CA TRP A 101 35.51 -9.30 5.62
C TRP A 101 35.88 -8.54 6.90
N ASP A 102 35.75 -9.20 8.05
CA ASP A 102 36.28 -8.70 9.31
C ASP A 102 37.75 -9.13 9.44
N PRO A 103 38.72 -8.19 9.42
CA PRO A 103 40.14 -8.52 9.51
C PRO A 103 40.59 -8.97 10.91
N ILE A 104 39.84 -8.63 11.96
CA ILE A 104 40.13 -9.00 13.35
C ILE A 104 39.70 -10.46 13.58
N GLU A 105 38.44 -10.76 13.29
CA GLU A 105 37.85 -12.09 13.47
C GLU A 105 38.21 -13.05 12.33
N ARG A 106 38.83 -12.53 11.25
CA ARG A 106 39.20 -13.26 10.03
C ARG A 106 38.05 -14.09 9.46
N ARG A 107 36.85 -13.50 9.46
CA ARG A 107 35.63 -14.11 8.94
C ARG A 107 34.81 -13.11 8.14
N PHE A 108 33.95 -13.63 7.28
CA PHE A 108 32.95 -12.83 6.60
C PHE A 108 31.77 -12.58 7.54
N GLU A 109 31.46 -11.32 7.83
CA GLU A 109 30.33 -10.91 8.65
C GLU A 109 29.22 -10.31 7.78
N PRO A 110 27.95 -10.67 8.04
CA PRO A 110 26.82 -10.15 7.27
C PRO A 110 26.50 -8.73 7.72
N ARG A 111 26.59 -7.78 6.79
CA ARG A 111 26.13 -6.39 6.98
C ARG A 111 24.74 -6.24 6.40
N LYS A 112 23.75 -6.04 7.27
CA LYS A 112 22.34 -5.85 6.91
C LYS A 112 22.15 -4.59 6.06
N GLY A 113 21.41 -4.74 4.96
CA GLY A 113 21.01 -3.64 4.10
C GLY A 113 19.80 -2.84 4.62
N PRO A 114 19.37 -1.82 3.86
CA PRO A 114 18.23 -0.96 4.21
C PRO A 114 16.88 -1.70 4.28
N LEU A 115 16.75 -2.90 3.69
CA LEU A 115 15.55 -3.72 3.81
C LEU A 115 15.25 -4.18 5.26
N PHE A 116 16.22 -4.08 6.18
CA PHE A 116 16.02 -4.41 7.58
C PHE A 116 15.36 -3.31 8.42
N ALA A 117 14.78 -2.29 7.79
CA ALA A 117 13.93 -1.29 8.44
C ALA A 117 12.45 -1.72 8.46
N ASN A 118 11.68 -1.23 9.43
CA ASN A 118 10.24 -1.46 9.51
C ASN A 118 9.48 -0.76 8.37
N LEU A 119 9.88 0.48 8.07
CA LEU A 119 9.33 1.30 7.00
C LEU A 119 10.43 1.60 5.99
N LEU A 120 10.28 1.11 4.77
CA LEU A 120 11.20 1.37 3.67
C LEU A 120 10.54 2.28 2.62
N LEU A 121 11.19 3.41 2.32
CA LEU A 121 10.93 4.19 1.11
C LEU A 121 11.88 3.74 0.00
N ALA A 122 11.34 3.11 -1.04
CA ALA A 122 12.06 2.73 -2.24
C ALA A 122 11.74 3.72 -3.37
N ASP A 123 12.56 4.75 -3.52
CA ASP A 123 12.33 5.82 -4.49
C ASP A 123 12.68 5.38 -5.91
N GLU A 124 11.78 5.67 -6.86
CA GLU A 124 11.98 5.49 -8.31
C GLU A 124 12.37 4.05 -8.71
N VAL A 125 11.60 3.06 -8.23
CA VAL A 125 11.91 1.64 -8.45
C VAL A 125 12.02 1.24 -9.92
N ASN A 126 11.42 2.03 -10.80
CA ASN A 126 11.53 1.89 -12.26
C ASN A 126 12.88 2.35 -12.83
N ARG A 127 13.84 2.85 -12.04
CA ARG A 127 15.19 3.25 -12.53
C ARG A 127 16.25 2.18 -12.33
N ALA A 128 15.99 1.13 -11.55
CA ALA A 128 16.94 0.05 -11.36
C ALA A 128 16.65 -1.15 -12.27
N PRO A 129 17.67 -1.97 -12.59
CA PRO A 129 17.48 -3.19 -13.37
C PRO A 129 16.52 -4.20 -12.71
N ALA A 130 15.92 -5.06 -13.53
CA ALA A 130 14.94 -6.06 -13.08
C ALA A 130 15.45 -6.99 -11.96
N LYS A 131 16.76 -7.25 -11.86
CA LYS A 131 17.36 -8.06 -10.78
C LYS A 131 17.23 -7.37 -9.41
N VAL A 132 17.38 -6.05 -9.37
CA VAL A 132 17.26 -5.24 -8.15
C VAL A 132 15.79 -5.16 -7.72
N GLN A 133 14.90 -4.92 -8.68
CA GLN A 133 13.45 -4.95 -8.47
C GLN A 133 13.01 -6.32 -7.91
N SER A 134 13.53 -7.40 -8.48
CA SER A 134 13.25 -8.77 -8.00
C SER A 134 13.69 -8.97 -6.55
N ALA A 135 14.86 -8.47 -6.16
CA ALA A 135 15.34 -8.59 -4.78
C ALA A 135 14.43 -7.86 -3.76
N LEU A 136 13.93 -6.67 -4.10
CA LEU A 136 12.93 -5.96 -3.29
C LEU A 136 11.64 -6.77 -3.15
N LEU A 137 11.12 -7.29 -4.27
CA LEU A 137 9.85 -8.02 -4.31
C LEU A 137 9.93 -9.39 -3.63
N GLU A 138 11.08 -10.04 -3.70
CA GLU A 138 11.37 -11.28 -2.96
C GLU A 138 11.32 -11.01 -1.46
N ALA A 139 12.00 -9.96 -0.99
CA ALA A 139 11.96 -9.55 0.42
C ALA A 139 10.52 -9.22 0.88
N MET A 140 9.72 -8.57 0.03
CA MET A 140 8.29 -8.31 0.30
C MET A 140 7.46 -9.58 0.47
N GLN A 141 7.71 -10.63 -0.31
CA GLN A 141 6.94 -11.88 -0.23
C GLN A 141 7.47 -12.83 0.85
N GLU A 142 8.78 -13.06 0.89
CA GLU A 142 9.42 -14.05 1.77
C GLU A 142 9.62 -13.54 3.19
N ARG A 143 9.70 -12.21 3.38
CA ARG A 143 9.95 -11.54 4.67
C ARG A 143 11.20 -12.00 5.42
N ARG A 144 12.14 -12.54 4.67
CA ARG A 144 13.46 -12.95 5.13
C ARG A 144 14.44 -12.73 3.99
N ILE A 145 15.71 -12.54 4.34
CA ILE A 145 16.78 -12.28 3.40
C ILE A 145 17.96 -13.18 3.75
N THR A 146 18.55 -13.81 2.75
CA THR A 146 19.77 -14.60 2.91
C THR A 146 20.97 -13.76 2.48
N ILE A 147 21.94 -13.59 3.39
CA ILE A 147 23.21 -12.91 3.13
C ILE A 147 24.32 -13.95 3.31
N GLY A 148 25.02 -14.29 2.23
CA GLY A 148 25.97 -15.40 2.24
C GLY A 148 25.25 -16.71 2.54
N THR A 149 25.58 -17.34 3.67
CA THR A 149 24.98 -18.61 4.12
C THR A 149 23.94 -18.44 5.23
N ALA A 150 23.75 -17.22 5.76
CA ALA A 150 22.86 -16.95 6.87
C ALA A 150 21.56 -16.29 6.41
N THR A 151 20.42 -16.79 6.87
CA THR A 151 19.10 -16.21 6.62
C THR A 151 18.65 -15.40 7.83
N PHE A 152 18.14 -14.20 7.56
CA PHE A 152 17.68 -13.25 8.56
C PHE A 152 16.21 -12.88 8.31
N GLU A 153 15.40 -12.93 9.36
CA GLU A 153 14.02 -12.42 9.32
C GLU A 153 14.01 -10.89 9.23
N LEU A 154 13.06 -10.36 8.46
CA LEU A 154 12.77 -8.92 8.43
C LEU A 154 11.99 -8.49 9.67
N PRO A 155 12.12 -7.22 10.11
CA PRO A 155 11.45 -6.74 11.30
C PRO A 155 9.92 -6.77 11.13
N ARG A 156 9.18 -6.83 12.23
CA ARG A 156 7.71 -6.76 12.21
C ARG A 156 7.25 -5.47 12.91
N PRO A 157 6.35 -4.68 12.29
CA PRO A 157 5.89 -4.79 10.90
C PRO A 157 7.02 -4.52 9.88
N PHE A 158 6.87 -5.05 8.67
CA PHE A 158 7.70 -4.73 7.49
C PHE A 158 6.81 -4.15 6.39
N PHE A 159 7.06 -2.90 6.01
CA PHE A 159 6.29 -2.19 5.01
C PHE A 159 7.24 -1.48 4.03
N VAL A 160 6.84 -1.52 2.77
CA VAL A 160 7.56 -0.90 1.66
C VAL A 160 6.59 0.04 0.97
N MET A 161 7.01 1.29 0.84
CA MET A 161 6.44 2.22 -0.12
C MET A 161 7.42 2.36 -1.28
N ALA A 162 7.07 1.80 -2.43
CA ALA A 162 7.81 2.00 -3.66
C ALA A 162 7.25 3.22 -4.39
N THR A 163 8.10 4.04 -5.01
CA THR A 163 7.63 5.18 -5.82
C THR A 163 7.99 5.00 -7.29
N GLN A 164 7.12 5.48 -8.17
CA GLN A 164 7.37 5.59 -9.60
C GLN A 164 7.11 7.04 -10.03
N ASN A 165 8.03 7.60 -10.82
CA ASN A 165 7.86 8.90 -11.43
C ASN A 165 7.31 8.70 -12.86
N PRO A 166 6.08 9.13 -13.17
CA PRO A 166 5.46 8.90 -14.48
C PRO A 166 6.05 9.78 -15.60
N VAL A 167 6.83 10.82 -15.25
CA VAL A 167 7.31 11.83 -16.22
C VAL A 167 8.67 11.45 -16.82
N GLU A 168 9.43 10.59 -16.16
CA GLU A 168 10.80 10.26 -16.55
C GLU A 168 10.78 9.04 -17.48
N GLN A 169 11.14 9.25 -18.76
CA GLN A 169 11.09 8.19 -19.80
C GLN A 169 12.48 7.62 -20.15
N GLU A 170 13.56 8.33 -19.83
CA GLU A 170 14.93 7.89 -20.12
C GLU A 170 15.47 6.97 -19.01
N GLY A 171 16.03 5.83 -19.40
CA GLY A 171 16.67 4.90 -18.47
C GLY A 171 15.72 4.18 -17.50
N THR A 172 14.43 4.08 -17.84
CA THR A 172 13.45 3.38 -17.01
C THR A 172 13.21 1.94 -17.43
N TYR A 173 13.12 1.06 -16.44
CA TYR A 173 12.72 -0.33 -16.51
C TYR A 173 11.33 -0.48 -15.86
N PRO A 174 10.25 -0.53 -16.65
CA PRO A 174 8.91 -0.68 -16.10
C PRO A 174 8.80 -1.98 -15.31
N LEU A 175 8.07 -1.94 -14.20
CA LEU A 175 7.75 -3.15 -13.45
C LEU A 175 6.76 -3.99 -14.28
N PRO A 176 7.06 -5.25 -14.60
CA PRO A 176 6.08 -6.17 -15.20
C PRO A 176 4.80 -6.27 -14.37
N GLU A 177 3.67 -6.54 -15.00
CA GLU A 177 2.35 -6.61 -14.37
C GLU A 177 2.34 -7.61 -13.20
N ALA A 178 2.98 -8.76 -13.40
CA ALA A 178 3.15 -9.79 -12.36
C ALA A 178 3.92 -9.28 -11.12
N GLN A 179 4.81 -8.30 -11.29
CA GLN A 179 5.53 -7.65 -10.20
C GLN A 179 4.65 -6.61 -9.50
N VAL A 180 3.94 -5.79 -10.27
CA VAL A 180 3.04 -4.77 -9.72
C VAL A 180 1.87 -5.40 -8.94
N ASP A 181 1.38 -6.56 -9.36
CA ASP A 181 0.31 -7.30 -8.65
C ASP A 181 0.67 -7.71 -7.21
N ARG A 182 1.97 -7.72 -6.86
CA ARG A 182 2.45 -7.99 -5.49
C ARG A 182 2.21 -6.84 -4.52
N PHE A 183 1.97 -5.62 -5.01
CA PHE A 183 1.61 -4.48 -4.16
C PHE A 183 0.12 -4.55 -3.81
N LEU A 184 -0.22 -4.27 -2.56
CA LEU A 184 -1.60 -4.23 -2.09
C LEU A 184 -2.39 -3.17 -2.88
N MET A 185 -1.81 -1.97 -2.97
CA MET A 185 -2.40 -0.79 -3.61
C MET A 185 -1.38 -0.07 -4.48
N LYS A 186 -1.84 0.48 -5.61
CA LYS A 186 -1.19 1.55 -6.35
C LYS A 186 -1.95 2.85 -6.11
N THR A 187 -1.35 3.77 -5.35
CA THR A 187 -1.96 5.05 -5.00
C THR A 187 -1.38 6.16 -5.87
N VAL A 188 -2.26 6.92 -6.53
CA VAL A 188 -1.89 8.08 -7.33
C VAL A 188 -2.05 9.35 -6.49
N VAL A 189 -1.00 10.15 -6.37
CA VAL A 189 -1.03 11.41 -5.60
C VAL A 189 -0.68 12.57 -6.52
N GLY A 190 -1.60 13.53 -6.60
CA GLY A 190 -1.44 14.78 -7.34
C GLY A 190 -0.83 15.89 -6.49
N PHE A 191 -0.73 17.08 -7.09
CA PHE A 191 -0.31 18.29 -6.39
C PHE A 191 -1.31 18.67 -5.26
N PRO A 192 -0.82 19.31 -4.18
CA PRO A 192 -1.69 19.86 -3.14
C PRO A 192 -2.64 20.91 -3.72
N THR A 193 -3.76 21.13 -3.03
CA THR A 193 -4.65 22.26 -3.33
C THR A 193 -3.95 23.59 -3.04
N ARG A 194 -4.43 24.69 -3.62
CA ARG A 194 -3.88 26.04 -3.37
C ARG A 194 -3.82 26.40 -1.87
N ALA A 195 -4.81 25.96 -1.09
CA ALA A 195 -4.85 26.21 0.34
C ALA A 195 -3.77 25.40 1.10
N GLU A 196 -3.64 24.12 0.76
CA GLU A 196 -2.59 23.25 1.31
C GLU A 196 -1.20 23.76 0.91
N GLU A 197 -1.01 24.14 -0.36
CA GLU A 197 0.27 24.64 -0.88
C GLU A 197 0.70 25.94 -0.21
N ARG A 198 -0.23 26.88 0.03
CA ARG A 198 0.04 28.10 0.82
C ARG A 198 0.51 27.76 2.23
N GLN A 199 -0.16 26.82 2.89
CA GLN A 199 0.20 26.40 4.25
C GLN A 199 1.55 25.64 4.28
N ILE A 200 1.87 24.86 3.24
CA ILE A 200 3.20 24.25 3.08
C ILE A 200 4.27 25.34 2.94
N MET A 201 4.03 26.32 2.08
CA MET A 201 4.95 27.45 1.87
C MET A 201 5.20 28.18 3.19
N GLU A 202 4.15 28.61 3.89
CA GLU A 202 4.25 29.32 5.18
C GLU A 202 5.04 28.52 6.22
N ARG A 203 4.74 27.23 6.40
CA ARG A 203 5.46 26.38 7.37
C ARG A 203 6.95 26.23 7.03
N MET A 204 7.28 26.06 5.74
CA MET A 204 8.66 25.85 5.31
C MET A 204 9.50 27.13 5.31
N THR A 205 8.87 28.30 5.17
CA THR A 205 9.59 29.60 5.18
C THR A 205 9.69 30.23 6.57
N GLU A 206 8.73 29.97 7.46
CA GLU A 206 8.70 30.54 8.81
C GLU A 206 9.57 29.78 9.82
N GLY A 207 10.16 28.65 9.43
CA GLY A 207 11.07 27.86 10.29
C GLY A 207 10.36 27.14 11.45
N HIS A 208 9.04 26.97 11.38
CA HIS A 208 8.28 26.20 12.35
C HIS A 208 8.49 24.70 12.13
N GLU A 209 9.48 24.12 12.80
CA GLU A 209 9.64 22.66 12.88
C GLU A 209 8.60 22.08 13.84
N ALA A 210 7.39 21.82 13.33
CA ALA A 210 6.44 20.99 14.04
C ALA A 210 7.05 19.60 14.24
N ALA A 211 7.17 19.15 15.49
CA ALA A 211 7.62 17.81 15.82
C ALA A 211 6.43 16.94 16.19
N ALA A 212 6.28 15.81 15.50
CA ALA A 212 5.30 14.79 15.88
C ALA A 212 5.78 14.00 17.10
N GLU A 213 4.89 13.74 18.04
CA GLU A 213 5.19 12.92 19.21
C GLU A 213 4.87 11.44 18.95
N HIS A 214 5.52 10.57 19.73
CA HIS A 214 5.24 9.14 19.69
C HIS A 214 3.86 8.86 20.29
N VAL A 215 3.08 8.02 19.60
CA VAL A 215 1.72 7.65 20.02
C VAL A 215 1.65 6.18 20.42
N VAL A 216 2.15 5.28 19.58
CA VAL A 216 2.13 3.82 19.80
C VAL A 216 3.38 3.15 19.22
N GLY A 217 3.69 1.93 19.68
CA GLY A 217 4.81 1.15 19.17
C GLY A 217 4.41 0.01 18.22
N PRO A 218 5.39 -0.83 17.84
CA PRO A 218 5.16 -2.01 17.01
C PRO A 218 4.15 -3.01 17.61
N GLU A 219 4.16 -3.19 18.94
CA GLU A 219 3.30 -4.16 19.62
C GLU A 219 1.81 -3.82 19.51
N GLU A 220 1.46 -2.53 19.70
CA GLU A 220 0.09 -2.03 19.47
C GLU A 220 -0.33 -2.26 18.03
N LEU A 221 0.56 -2.00 17.07
CA LEU A 221 0.25 -2.18 15.65
C LEU A 221 0.03 -3.65 15.29
N GLU A 222 0.78 -4.58 15.89
CA GLU A 222 0.55 -6.01 15.73
C GLU A 222 -0.81 -6.46 16.30
N ARG A 223 -1.19 -5.94 17.47
CA ARG A 223 -2.53 -6.18 18.06
C ARG A 223 -3.64 -5.63 17.16
N ALA A 224 -3.46 -4.42 16.62
CA ALA A 224 -4.38 -3.81 15.68
C ALA A 224 -4.50 -4.63 14.38
N SER A 225 -3.38 -5.09 13.81
CA SER A 225 -3.36 -5.99 12.65
C SER A 225 -4.13 -7.30 12.89
N ALA A 226 -4.04 -7.87 14.09
CA ALA A 226 -4.82 -9.05 14.46
C ALA A 226 -6.32 -8.73 14.52
N CYS A 227 -6.68 -7.56 15.05
CA CYS A 227 -8.08 -7.10 15.13
C CYS A 227 -8.69 -6.83 13.75
N VAL A 228 -7.94 -6.26 12.81
CA VAL A 228 -8.40 -6.04 11.42
C VAL A 228 -8.84 -7.35 10.75
N LYS A 229 -8.16 -8.46 11.03
CA LYS A 229 -8.54 -9.79 10.53
C LYS A 229 -9.87 -10.30 11.12
N SER A 230 -10.29 -9.79 12.28
CA SER A 230 -11.54 -10.18 12.94
C SER A 230 -12.76 -9.36 12.49
N ILE A 231 -12.56 -8.25 11.76
CA ILE A 231 -13.66 -7.41 11.26
C ILE A 231 -14.68 -8.24 10.48
N TYR A 232 -15.97 -8.00 10.70
CA TYR A 232 -17.01 -8.74 10.01
C TYR A 232 -17.12 -8.29 8.55
N VAL A 233 -17.26 -9.27 7.64
CA VAL A 233 -17.56 -9.01 6.23
C VAL A 233 -18.72 -9.92 5.86
N ASP A 234 -19.84 -9.29 5.54
CA ASP A 234 -21.05 -9.99 5.15
C ASP A 234 -20.85 -10.80 3.86
N ASP A 235 -21.57 -11.90 3.72
CA ASP A 235 -21.48 -12.75 2.53
C ASP A 235 -21.85 -11.99 1.25
N LYS A 236 -22.79 -11.05 1.32
CA LYS A 236 -23.14 -10.21 0.17
C LYS A 236 -21.98 -9.29 -0.25
N ILE A 237 -21.21 -8.77 0.71
CA ILE A 237 -20.01 -7.99 0.41
C ILE A 237 -18.94 -8.88 -0.21
N LYS A 238 -18.74 -10.10 0.29
CA LYS A 238 -17.79 -11.05 -0.32
C LYS A 238 -18.14 -11.35 -1.77
N ARG A 239 -19.42 -11.58 -2.07
CA ARG A 239 -19.91 -11.74 -3.45
C ARG A 239 -19.64 -10.50 -4.29
N TYR A 240 -19.99 -9.32 -3.78
CA TYR A 240 -19.69 -8.04 -4.45
C TYR A 240 -18.20 -7.88 -4.79
N LEU A 241 -17.28 -8.23 -3.88
CA LEU A 241 -15.83 -8.19 -4.15
C LEU A 241 -15.41 -9.15 -5.28
N VAL A 242 -16.02 -10.34 -5.34
CA VAL A 242 -15.75 -11.32 -6.40
C VAL A 242 -16.32 -10.81 -7.72
N ASP A 243 -17.55 -10.29 -7.72
CA ASP A 243 -18.22 -9.75 -8.90
C ASP A 243 -17.43 -8.58 -9.51
N LEU A 244 -16.88 -7.68 -8.69
CA LEU A 244 -15.99 -6.60 -9.14
C LEU A 244 -14.75 -7.14 -9.87
N VAL A 245 -14.14 -8.19 -9.34
CA VAL A 245 -12.95 -8.80 -9.97
C VAL A 245 -13.33 -9.52 -11.26
N PHE A 246 -14.41 -10.30 -11.27
CA PHE A 246 -14.89 -10.99 -12.47
C PHE A 246 -15.36 -10.01 -13.54
N ALA A 247 -15.92 -8.85 -13.18
CA ALA A 247 -16.24 -7.79 -14.13
C ALA A 247 -15.03 -7.24 -14.89
N THR A 248 -13.80 -7.42 -14.37
CA THR A 248 -12.57 -7.08 -15.12
C THR A 248 -12.08 -8.20 -16.03
N ARG A 249 -12.54 -9.45 -15.86
CA ARG A 249 -12.12 -10.63 -16.64
C ARG A 249 -13.16 -11.00 -17.70
N GLU A 250 -14.42 -10.92 -17.32
CA GLU A 250 -15.60 -11.31 -18.10
C GLU A 250 -16.61 -10.13 -18.13
N PRO A 251 -16.19 -8.93 -18.60
CA PRO A 251 -17.04 -7.73 -18.60
C PRO A 251 -18.32 -7.89 -19.45
N ALA A 252 -18.36 -8.82 -20.39
CA ALA A 252 -19.55 -9.09 -21.19
C ALA A 252 -20.65 -9.84 -20.40
N GLU A 253 -20.26 -10.66 -19.43
CA GLU A 253 -21.15 -11.50 -18.61
C GLU A 253 -21.58 -10.76 -17.34
N VAL A 254 -20.64 -10.07 -16.70
CA VAL A 254 -20.86 -9.37 -15.43
C VAL A 254 -21.17 -7.89 -15.69
N GLY A 255 -22.21 -7.35 -15.04
CA GLY A 255 -22.65 -5.95 -15.20
C GLY A 255 -23.89 -5.74 -16.10
N GLY A 256 -24.65 -6.81 -16.38
CA GLY A 256 -25.93 -6.71 -17.09
C GLY A 256 -25.80 -6.22 -18.54
N GLY A 257 -24.68 -6.52 -19.19
CA GLY A 257 -24.39 -6.10 -20.57
C GLY A 257 -23.88 -4.66 -20.72
N LYS A 258 -23.83 -3.87 -19.65
CA LYS A 258 -23.35 -2.46 -19.66
C LYS A 258 -21.85 -2.30 -19.84
N LEU A 259 -21.09 -3.40 -19.70
CA LEU A 259 -19.64 -3.43 -19.79
C LEU A 259 -19.16 -4.21 -21.04
N LYS A 260 -20.05 -4.61 -21.95
CA LYS A 260 -19.69 -5.41 -23.15
C LYS A 260 -18.62 -4.74 -24.01
N ASP A 261 -18.64 -3.42 -24.10
CA ASP A 261 -17.67 -2.61 -24.84
C ASP A 261 -16.28 -2.54 -24.17
N LEU A 262 -16.16 -2.94 -22.89
CA LEU A 262 -14.86 -3.06 -22.22
C LEU A 262 -14.12 -4.35 -22.58
N ALA A 263 -14.83 -5.39 -23.04
CA ALA A 263 -14.21 -6.68 -23.40
C ALA A 263 -13.03 -6.55 -24.39
N PRO A 264 -13.12 -5.79 -25.51
CA PRO A 264 -11.99 -5.60 -26.41
C PRO A 264 -10.90 -4.66 -25.88
N LEU A 265 -11.15 -3.93 -24.78
CA LEU A 265 -10.22 -2.95 -24.21
C LEU A 265 -9.32 -3.56 -23.14
N ILE A 266 -9.72 -4.68 -22.53
CA ILE A 266 -8.98 -5.33 -21.45
C ILE A 266 -8.18 -6.51 -22.02
N ALA A 267 -6.85 -6.42 -21.94
CA ALA A 267 -5.96 -7.53 -22.30
C ALA A 267 -5.93 -8.60 -21.20
N TYR A 268 -5.90 -8.17 -19.93
CA TYR A 268 -5.90 -9.07 -18.78
C TYR A 268 -6.60 -8.43 -17.58
N GLY A 269 -7.56 -9.15 -16.98
CA GLY A 269 -8.30 -8.72 -15.80
C GLY A 269 -7.57 -8.97 -14.49
N ALA A 270 -8.10 -8.44 -13.38
CA ALA A 270 -7.45 -8.49 -12.08
C ALA A 270 -7.28 -9.92 -11.55
N SER A 271 -6.12 -10.23 -10.93
CA SER A 271 -5.80 -11.57 -10.41
C SER A 271 -6.60 -11.94 -9.15
N PRO A 272 -6.57 -13.20 -8.64
CA PRO A 272 -7.15 -13.53 -7.34
C PRO A 272 -6.57 -12.74 -6.17
N ARG A 273 -5.37 -12.15 -6.31
CA ARG A 273 -4.82 -11.22 -5.31
C ARG A 273 -5.68 -9.97 -5.17
N ALA A 274 -6.42 -9.59 -6.21
CA ALA A 274 -7.33 -8.44 -6.17
C ALA A 274 -8.45 -8.62 -5.16
N SER A 275 -9.17 -9.76 -5.16
CA SER A 275 -10.28 -9.99 -4.22
C SER A 275 -9.77 -10.10 -2.78
N ILE A 276 -8.60 -10.72 -2.58
CA ILE A 276 -7.92 -10.77 -1.28
C ILE A 276 -7.55 -9.36 -0.81
N SER A 277 -6.93 -8.56 -1.69
CA SER A 277 -6.48 -7.19 -1.39
C SER A 277 -7.67 -6.26 -1.12
N LEU A 278 -8.74 -6.35 -1.89
CA LEU A 278 -9.98 -5.59 -1.67
C LEU A 278 -10.56 -5.91 -0.30
N ASN A 279 -10.66 -7.19 0.06
CA ASN A 279 -11.19 -7.62 1.36
C ASN A 279 -10.33 -7.11 2.53
N LEU A 280 -9.01 -7.30 2.45
CA LEU A 280 -8.07 -6.84 3.48
C LEU A 280 -8.08 -5.31 3.61
N ALA A 281 -7.97 -4.58 2.50
CA ALA A 281 -7.95 -3.13 2.50
C ALA A 281 -9.29 -2.54 2.96
N ALA A 282 -10.43 -3.12 2.59
CA ALA A 282 -11.74 -2.67 3.06
C ALA A 282 -11.92 -2.91 4.58
N ARG A 283 -11.42 -4.02 5.13
CA ARG A 283 -11.38 -4.26 6.58
C ARG A 283 -10.53 -3.22 7.28
N ALA A 284 -9.33 -2.96 6.78
CA ALA A 284 -8.45 -1.94 7.35
C ALA A 284 -9.07 -0.54 7.25
N HIS A 285 -9.74 -0.22 6.15
CA HIS A 285 -10.47 1.04 6.02
C HIS A 285 -11.59 1.14 7.07
N ALA A 286 -12.42 0.09 7.24
CA ALA A 286 -13.43 0.04 8.30
C ALA A 286 -12.83 0.19 9.71
N PHE A 287 -11.66 -0.41 9.97
CA PHE A 287 -10.90 -0.24 11.22
C PHE A 287 -10.50 1.21 11.47
N LEU A 288 -10.00 1.91 10.45
CA LEU A 288 -9.66 3.34 10.55
C LEU A 288 -10.91 4.22 10.81
N GLN A 289 -12.10 3.73 10.47
CA GLN A 289 -13.38 4.38 10.77
C GLN A 289 -14.01 3.88 12.09
N HIS A 290 -13.27 3.16 12.93
CA HIS A 290 -13.72 2.59 14.20
C HIS A 290 -14.92 1.63 14.07
N ARG A 291 -15.09 0.98 12.91
CA ARG A 291 -16.18 0.05 12.64
C ARG A 291 -15.70 -1.39 12.65
N ALA A 292 -16.54 -2.27 13.22
CA ALA A 292 -16.33 -3.71 13.26
C ALA A 292 -16.88 -4.47 12.05
N PHE A 293 -17.42 -3.77 11.05
CA PHE A 293 -17.94 -4.38 9.83
C PHE A 293 -17.63 -3.52 8.61
N VAL A 294 -17.46 -4.19 7.46
CA VAL A 294 -17.23 -3.56 6.16
C VAL A 294 -18.54 -3.15 5.50
N THR A 295 -18.58 -1.96 4.93
CA THR A 295 -19.65 -1.46 4.08
C THR A 295 -19.20 -1.37 2.61
N PRO A 296 -20.12 -1.23 1.65
CA PRO A 296 -19.75 -1.00 0.25
C PRO A 296 -18.90 0.25 0.03
N ASP A 297 -19.08 1.29 0.86
CA ASP A 297 -18.30 2.52 0.76
C ASP A 297 -16.82 2.30 1.10
N ASP A 298 -16.51 1.38 2.02
CA ASP A 298 -15.13 0.97 2.29
C ASP A 298 -14.47 0.39 1.05
N VAL A 299 -15.20 -0.45 0.32
CA VAL A 299 -14.72 -1.08 -0.92
C VAL A 299 -14.51 -0.03 -2.01
N LYS A 300 -15.45 0.90 -2.17
CA LYS A 300 -15.34 1.99 -3.15
C LYS A 300 -14.17 2.92 -2.85
N ALA A 301 -13.91 3.23 -1.57
CA ALA A 301 -12.84 4.12 -1.15
C ALA A 301 -11.44 3.60 -1.50
N ILE A 302 -11.24 2.27 -1.48
CA ILE A 302 -9.96 1.61 -1.78
C ILE A 302 -9.93 0.94 -3.16
N GLY A 303 -11.08 0.82 -3.82
CA GLY A 303 -11.26 0.00 -5.01
C GLY A 303 -10.37 0.39 -6.17
N LEU A 304 -10.26 1.70 -6.43
CA LEU A 304 -9.39 2.23 -7.48
C LEU A 304 -7.91 1.94 -7.17
N ASP A 305 -7.49 2.16 -5.93
CA ASP A 305 -6.12 1.91 -5.47
C ASP A 305 -5.74 0.42 -5.57
N VAL A 306 -6.70 -0.50 -5.40
CA VAL A 306 -6.45 -1.94 -5.49
C VAL A 306 -6.52 -2.46 -6.93
N LEU A 307 -7.41 -1.94 -7.79
CA LEU A 307 -7.65 -2.53 -9.11
C LEU A 307 -6.86 -1.87 -10.26
N ARG A 308 -6.50 -0.59 -10.16
CA ARG A 308 -5.93 0.16 -11.29
C ARG A 308 -4.66 -0.45 -11.90
N HIS A 309 -3.85 -1.13 -11.08
CA HIS A 309 -2.60 -1.78 -11.50
C HIS A 309 -2.75 -3.27 -11.79
N ARG A 310 -3.99 -3.77 -11.74
CA ARG A 310 -4.33 -5.18 -11.96
C ARG A 310 -5.16 -5.37 -13.23
N VAL A 311 -5.52 -4.29 -13.91
CA VAL A 311 -6.23 -4.31 -15.20
C VAL A 311 -5.25 -3.84 -16.26
N ALA A 312 -4.82 -4.77 -17.13
CA ALA A 312 -3.98 -4.47 -18.27
C ALA A 312 -4.87 -4.20 -19.49
N LEU A 313 -4.54 -3.14 -20.23
CA LEU A 313 -5.29 -2.71 -21.41
C LEU A 313 -4.68 -3.29 -22.68
N THR A 314 -5.48 -3.36 -23.73
CA THR A 314 -4.99 -3.69 -25.08
C THR A 314 -4.26 -2.49 -25.70
N PHE A 315 -3.40 -2.75 -26.68
CA PHE A 315 -2.70 -1.68 -27.41
C PHE A 315 -3.68 -0.72 -28.09
N GLU A 316 -4.81 -1.24 -28.59
CA GLU A 316 -5.88 -0.45 -29.18
C GLU A 316 -6.55 0.48 -28.16
N ALA A 317 -6.70 0.04 -26.92
CA ALA A 317 -7.25 0.86 -25.85
C ALA A 317 -6.27 1.97 -25.43
N GLU A 318 -4.97 1.67 -25.37
CA GLU A 318 -3.94 2.68 -25.12
C GLU A 318 -3.88 3.72 -26.24
N ALA A 319 -4.01 3.30 -27.51
CA ALA A 319 -4.07 4.21 -28.66
C ALA A 319 -5.32 5.12 -28.64
N GLN A 320 -6.39 4.69 -27.95
CA GLN A 320 -7.59 5.49 -27.70
C GLN A 320 -7.50 6.33 -26.43
N GLU A 321 -6.33 6.39 -25.78
CA GLU A 321 -6.07 7.09 -24.53
C GLU A 321 -6.95 6.62 -23.34
N VAL A 322 -7.48 5.40 -23.41
CA VAL A 322 -8.24 4.79 -22.32
C VAL A 322 -7.28 4.47 -21.17
N LYS A 323 -7.63 4.85 -19.94
CA LYS A 323 -6.83 4.54 -18.76
C LYS A 323 -7.43 3.38 -17.96
N PRO A 324 -6.61 2.60 -17.24
CA PRO A 324 -7.11 1.56 -16.33
C PRO A 324 -8.10 2.11 -15.29
N ASP A 325 -7.86 3.35 -14.85
CA ASP A 325 -8.76 4.09 -13.95
C ASP A 325 -10.18 4.24 -14.52
N ASP A 326 -10.33 4.45 -15.83
CA ASP A 326 -11.64 4.64 -16.48
C ASP A 326 -12.40 3.31 -16.53
N VAL A 327 -11.71 2.22 -16.85
CA VAL A 327 -12.27 0.85 -16.83
C VAL A 327 -12.74 0.50 -15.42
N VAL A 328 -11.90 0.73 -14.40
CA VAL A 328 -12.23 0.42 -13.00
C VAL A 328 -13.43 1.23 -12.52
N ARG A 329 -13.51 2.54 -12.83
CA ARG A 329 -14.68 3.36 -12.46
C ARG A 329 -15.97 2.80 -13.07
N ARG A 330 -15.95 2.46 -14.36
CA ARG A 330 -17.11 1.86 -15.04
C ARG A 330 -17.53 0.53 -14.43
N VAL A 331 -16.58 -0.31 -14.03
CA VAL A 331 -16.86 -1.56 -13.30
C VAL A 331 -17.60 -1.27 -11.99
N PHE A 332 -17.12 -0.31 -11.18
CA PHE A 332 -17.77 0.08 -9.93
C PHE A 332 -19.16 0.70 -10.11
N GLU A 333 -19.41 1.40 -11.23
CA GLU A 333 -20.71 1.98 -11.57
C GLU A 333 -21.72 0.93 -12.06
N ALA A 334 -21.25 -0.11 -12.75
CA ALA A 334 -22.12 -1.12 -13.35
C ALA A 334 -22.45 -2.29 -12.41
N VAL A 335 -21.52 -2.69 -11.54
CA VAL A 335 -21.74 -3.80 -10.60
C VAL A 335 -22.64 -3.33 -9.44
N PRO A 336 -23.82 -3.94 -9.23
CA PRO A 336 -24.75 -3.52 -8.19
C PRO A 336 -24.17 -3.63 -6.78
N VAL A 337 -24.48 -2.65 -5.95
CA VAL A 337 -24.15 -2.67 -4.51
C VAL A 337 -25.16 -3.59 -3.77
N PRO A 338 -24.70 -4.46 -2.84
CA PRO A 338 -25.52 -5.46 -2.16
C PRO A 338 -26.53 -4.97 -1.10
#